data_AF-A0A254P1S4-F1
#
_entry.id   AF-A0A254P1S4-F1
#
_cell.length_a   1.000
_cell.length_b   1.000
_cell.length_c   1.000
_cell.angle_alpha   90.00
_cell.angle_beta   90.00
_cell.angle_gamma   90.00
#
_symmetry.space_group_name_H-M   'P 1'
#
loop_
_entity.id
_entity.type
_entity.pdbx_description
1 polymer ?
#
loop_
_entity_poly.entity_id
_entity_poly.type
_entity_poly.pdbx_seq_one_letter_code
_entity_poly.pdbx_strand_id
1 'polypeptide(L)'
;MKRTYLIRMGYLVELDEERGEDEEYFDEQVFVGIGEDLISQKSGKTLEWTHASSLLLDPASSNCGRCENCGQWTTDRERSDAIAELCNGATVDGRLLCDDCLPKDHRWAF
;
A
#
# COMPACT_ATOMS: atom_id res chain seq x y z
N MET A 1 -17.68 31.08 5.80
CA MET A 1 -18.04 29.64 5.74
C MET A 1 -16.75 28.84 5.73
N LYS A 2 -16.59 27.80 6.57
CA LYS A 2 -15.38 26.95 6.59
C LYS A 2 -15.71 25.57 6.01
N ARG A 3 -14.73 24.93 5.38
CA ARG A 3 -14.78 23.55 4.89
C ARG A 3 -13.55 22.82 5.41
N THR A 4 -13.72 21.57 5.80
CA THR A 4 -12.68 20.70 6.33
C THR A 4 -12.52 19.52 5.40
N TYR A 5 -11.28 19.11 5.16
CA TYR A 5 -10.93 17.96 4.33
C TYR A 5 -10.12 17.00 5.18
N LEU A 6 -10.46 15.72 5.13
CA LEU A 6 -9.64 14.63 5.63
C LEU A 6 -8.83 14.10 4.45
N ILE A 7 -7.51 14.22 4.52
CA ILE A 7 -6.59 13.69 3.52
C ILE A 7 -5.95 12.44 4.12
N ARG A 8 -6.11 11.30 3.44
CA ARG A 8 -5.41 10.05 3.76
C ARG A 8 -4.36 9.81 2.70
N MET A 9 -3.18 9.44 3.10
CA MET A 9 -2.08 9.11 2.20
C MET A 9 -1.55 7.74 2.60
N GLY A 10 -1.38 6.88 1.60
CA GLY A 10 -0.72 5.59 1.74
C GLY A 10 0.48 5.57 0.79
N TYR A 11 1.58 5.00 1.26
CA TYR A 11 2.78 4.78 0.47
C TYR A 11 3.12 3.30 0.54
N LEU A 12 3.46 2.71 -0.61
CA LEU A 12 4.01 1.37 -0.69
C LEU A 12 5.50 1.51 -0.93
N VAL A 13 6.31 1.01 0.00
CA VAL A 13 7.77 1.06 -0.05
C VAL A 13 8.27 -0.36 0.00
N GLU A 14 9.12 -0.72 -0.95
CA GLU A 14 9.82 -2.01 -0.98
C GLU A 14 11.22 -1.78 -0.42
N LEU A 15 11.60 -2.63 0.52
CA LEU A 15 12.91 -2.58 1.16
C LEU A 15 13.74 -3.74 0.66
N ASP A 16 15.01 -3.47 0.38
CA ASP A 16 16.01 -4.47 0.02
C ASP A 16 16.94 -4.75 1.21
N GLU A 17 16.65 -5.82 1.96
CA GLU A 17 17.43 -6.23 3.12
C GLU A 17 18.90 -6.51 2.76
N GLU A 18 19.21 -6.96 1.53
CA GLU A 18 20.60 -7.20 1.10
C GLU A 18 21.40 -5.90 1.03
N ARG A 19 20.71 -4.76 0.90
CA ARG A 19 21.29 -3.41 0.88
C ARG A 19 21.27 -2.74 2.26
N GLY A 20 20.82 -3.44 3.30
CA GLY A 20 20.68 -2.93 4.66
C GLY A 20 19.45 -2.04 4.86
N GLU A 21 18.44 -2.18 4.01
CA GLU A 21 17.15 -1.50 4.16
C GLU A 21 16.25 -2.38 5.04
N ASP A 22 16.46 -2.35 6.35
CA ASP A 22 15.66 -3.10 7.34
C ASP A 22 14.56 -2.23 7.97
N GLU A 23 13.88 -2.76 9.00
CA GLU A 23 12.81 -2.05 9.71
C GLU A 23 13.31 -0.76 10.38
N GLU A 24 14.54 -0.78 10.92
CA GLU A 24 15.17 0.40 11.53
C GLU A 24 15.46 1.47 10.46
N TYR A 25 15.99 1.08 9.29
CA TYR A 25 16.16 1.98 8.16
C TYR A 25 14.83 2.59 7.70
N PHE A 26 13.77 1.79 7.60
CA PHE A 26 12.45 2.27 7.21
C PHE A 26 11.93 3.33 8.18
N ASP A 27 12.01 3.07 9.48
CA ASP A 27 11.53 3.99 10.50
C ASP A 27 12.32 5.31 10.47
N GLU A 28 13.65 5.24 10.41
CA GLU A 28 14.51 6.42 10.52
C GLU A 28 14.58 7.26 9.24
N GLN A 29 14.61 6.62 8.07
CA GLN A 29 14.92 7.30 6.82
C GLN A 29 13.69 7.52 5.94
N VAL A 30 12.76 6.56 5.93
CA VAL A 30 11.59 6.61 5.06
C VAL A 30 10.41 7.23 5.79
N PHE A 31 10.06 6.72 6.96
CA PHE A 31 8.88 7.15 7.70
C PHE A 31 9.04 8.58 8.25
N VAL A 32 10.19 8.89 8.86
CA VAL A 32 10.52 10.26 9.29
C VAL A 32 10.57 11.22 8.10
N GLY A 33 11.22 10.85 7.00
CA GLY A 33 11.33 11.69 5.80
C GLY A 33 9.96 12.05 5.21
N ILE A 34 9.05 11.07 5.09
CA ILE A 34 7.66 11.31 4.66
C ILE A 34 6.94 12.26 5.63
N GLY A 35 7.15 12.09 6.94
CA GLY A 35 6.61 12.98 7.97
C GLY A 35 7.10 14.42 7.85
N GLU A 36 8.39 14.62 7.62
CA GLU A 36 9.01 15.95 7.48
C GLU A 36 8.55 16.67 6.21
N ASP A 37 8.44 15.97 5.08
CA ASP A 37 7.94 16.52 3.81
C ASP A 37 6.48 16.98 3.90
N LEU A 38 5.66 16.30 4.73
CA LEU A 38 4.28 16.68 4.99
C LEU A 38 4.16 17.94 5.84
N ILE A 39 5.03 18.10 6.84
CA ILE A 39 5.05 19.26 7.73
C ILE A 39 5.63 20.48 6.99
N SER A 40 6.54 20.28 6.04
CA SER A 40 7.28 21.36 5.38
C SER A 40 6.52 22.08 4.26
N GLN A 41 5.33 21.61 3.85
CA GLN A 41 4.50 22.32 2.86
C GLN A 41 3.84 23.59 3.44
N LYS A 42 4.62 24.67 3.35
CA LYS A 42 4.33 26.11 3.48
C LYS A 42 2.91 26.54 3.07
N SER A 43 1.95 26.37 3.97
CA SER A 43 0.94 27.39 4.21
C SER A 43 0.94 27.64 5.72
N GLY A 44 0.75 28.87 6.19
CA GLY A 44 0.79 29.22 7.62
C GLY A 44 -0.32 28.59 8.48
N LYS A 45 -0.56 27.29 8.31
CA LYS A 45 -1.52 26.44 8.97
C LYS A 45 -0.75 25.23 9.49
N THR A 46 -0.75 25.09 10.80
CA THR A 46 -0.28 23.88 11.47
C THR A 46 -1.21 22.73 11.07
N LEU A 47 -0.67 21.73 10.36
CA LEU A 47 -1.35 20.46 10.17
C LEU A 47 -1.14 19.65 11.45
N GLU A 48 -2.21 19.33 12.16
CA GLU A 48 -2.15 18.35 13.24
C GLU A 48 -2.11 16.96 12.60
N TRP A 49 -0.92 16.35 12.59
CA TRP A 49 -0.75 14.96 12.17
C TRP A 49 -1.48 14.06 13.18
N THR A 50 -2.42 13.26 12.71
CA THR A 50 -3.28 12.45 13.59
C THR A 50 -2.90 10.99 13.67
N HIS A 51 -2.32 10.43 12.59
CA HIS A 51 -2.00 9.00 12.53
C HIS A 51 -1.14 8.68 11.31
N ALA A 52 -0.15 7.80 11.48
CA ALA A 52 0.35 6.94 10.43
C ALA A 52 0.48 5.52 10.98
N SER A 53 0.32 4.56 10.08
CA SER A 53 0.37 3.13 10.37
C SER A 53 1.16 2.44 9.29
N SER A 54 1.95 1.44 9.67
CA SER A 54 2.57 0.49 8.76
C SER A 54 1.80 -0.84 8.79
N LEU A 55 1.84 -1.56 7.67
CA LEU A 55 1.36 -2.94 7.58
C LEU A 55 2.45 -3.74 6.87
N LEU A 56 3.00 -4.74 7.56
CA LEU A 56 3.91 -5.70 6.93
C LEU A 56 3.11 -6.60 5.98
N LEU A 57 3.52 -6.64 4.71
CA LEU A 57 2.93 -7.51 3.71
C LEU A 57 3.64 -8.86 3.69
N ASP A 58 3.12 -9.82 4.45
CA ASP A 58 3.58 -11.21 4.44
C ASP A 58 2.56 -12.10 3.69
N PRO A 59 2.87 -12.61 2.49
CA PRO A 59 1.98 -13.51 1.75
C PRO A 59 1.62 -14.81 2.49
N ALA A 60 2.41 -15.23 3.48
CA ALA A 60 2.13 -16.44 4.26
C ALA A 60 1.02 -16.23 5.29
N SER A 61 0.80 -15.00 5.75
CA SER A 61 -0.14 -14.68 6.84
C SER A 61 -1.19 -13.62 6.48
N SER A 62 -0.98 -12.86 5.41
CA SER A 62 -1.83 -11.74 4.99
C SER A 62 -2.46 -12.00 3.62
N ASN A 63 -3.59 -11.35 3.34
CA ASN A 63 -4.24 -11.41 2.03
C ASN A 63 -3.55 -10.50 1.01
N CYS A 64 -2.28 -10.79 0.73
CA CYS A 64 -1.48 -10.07 -0.24
C CYS A 64 -0.54 -11.02 -0.97
N GLY A 65 -0.12 -10.62 -2.16
CA GLY A 65 0.96 -11.28 -2.88
C GLY A 65 1.33 -10.51 -4.13
N ARG A 66 2.32 -11.03 -4.85
CA ARG A 66 2.73 -10.50 -6.14
C ARG A 66 1.84 -11.12 -7.23
N CYS A 67 1.31 -10.30 -8.12
CA CYS A 67 0.68 -10.76 -9.34
C CYS A 67 1.69 -11.64 -10.11
N GLU A 68 1.31 -12.88 -10.40
CA GLU A 68 2.21 -13.82 -11.06
C GLU A 68 2.57 -13.44 -12.51
N ASN A 69 1.85 -12.50 -13.10
CA ASN A 69 2.10 -12.04 -14.47
C ASN A 69 3.01 -10.80 -14.53
N CYS A 70 2.74 -9.78 -13.70
CA CYS A 70 3.44 -8.50 -13.77
C CYS A 70 4.28 -8.15 -12.53
N GLY A 71 4.18 -8.93 -11.45
CA GLY A 71 4.91 -8.68 -10.20
C GLY A 71 4.34 -7.53 -9.35
N GLN A 72 3.21 -6.93 -9.71
CA GLN A 72 2.56 -5.90 -8.90
C GLN A 72 2.00 -6.49 -7.60
N TRP A 73 2.13 -5.80 -6.47
CA TRP A 73 1.43 -6.19 -5.25
C TRP A 73 -0.08 -6.09 -5.42
N THR A 74 -0.78 -7.15 -5.05
CA THR A 74 -2.23 -7.25 -5.16
C THR A 74 -2.82 -7.98 -3.96
N THR A 75 -4.08 -7.69 -3.69
CA THR A 75 -4.90 -8.39 -2.69
C THR A 75 -5.98 -9.20 -3.39
N ASP A 76 -6.30 -10.39 -2.88
CA ASP A 76 -7.42 -11.15 -3.41
C ASP A 76 -8.74 -10.55 -2.91
N ARG A 77 -9.48 -9.92 -3.83
CA ARG A 77 -10.74 -9.24 -3.54
C ARG A 77 -11.91 -10.20 -3.33
N GLU A 78 -11.72 -11.49 -3.59
CA GLU A 78 -12.71 -12.52 -3.30
C GLU A 78 -12.72 -12.93 -1.83
N ARG A 79 -11.61 -12.68 -1.13
CA ARG A 79 -11.51 -12.88 0.32
C ARG A 79 -12.04 -11.67 1.09
N SER A 80 -12.54 -11.91 2.31
CA SER A 80 -13.16 -10.88 3.15
C SER A 80 -12.17 -9.88 3.78
N ASP A 81 -10.89 -10.24 3.83
CA ASP A 81 -9.79 -9.52 4.46
C ASP A 81 -8.91 -8.78 3.44
N ALA A 82 -9.49 -8.32 2.34
CA ALA A 82 -8.77 -7.57 1.31
C ALA A 82 -8.15 -6.28 1.86
N ILE A 83 -6.89 -6.02 1.50
CA ILE A 83 -6.13 -4.85 1.94
C ILE A 83 -6.46 -3.68 1.00
N ALA A 84 -7.10 -2.64 1.54
CA ALA A 84 -7.69 -1.56 0.76
C ALA A 84 -6.66 -0.74 -0.03
N GLU A 85 -5.41 -0.71 0.43
CA GLU A 85 -4.30 0.04 -0.15
C GLU A 85 -3.58 -0.71 -1.28
N LEU A 86 -3.87 -2.00 -1.50
CA LEU A 86 -3.29 -2.78 -2.60
C LEU A 86 -4.17 -2.78 -3.84
N CYS A 87 -3.55 -3.04 -5.00
CA CYS A 87 -4.28 -3.27 -6.24
C CYS A 87 -5.26 -4.44 -6.08
N ASN A 88 -6.46 -4.31 -6.65
CA ASN A 88 -7.43 -5.39 -6.62
C ASN A 88 -6.93 -6.56 -7.46
N GLY A 89 -7.25 -7.77 -7.03
CA GLY A 89 -6.93 -8.98 -7.76
C GLY A 89 -7.82 -10.13 -7.35
N ALA A 90 -7.54 -11.30 -7.89
CA ALA A 90 -8.18 -12.54 -7.48
C ALA A 90 -7.25 -13.72 -7.75
N THR A 91 -7.43 -14.80 -6.98
CA THR A 91 -6.76 -16.07 -7.23
C THR A 91 -7.54 -16.86 -8.29
N VAL A 92 -6.99 -16.97 -9.50
CA VAL A 92 -7.57 -17.74 -10.61
C VAL A 92 -6.65 -18.91 -10.92
N ASP A 93 -7.19 -20.13 -10.92
CA ASP A 93 -6.43 -21.38 -11.15
C ASP A 93 -5.21 -21.53 -10.23
N GLY A 94 -5.34 -21.10 -8.98
CA GLY A 94 -4.27 -21.13 -7.97
C GLY A 94 -3.23 -20.01 -8.13
N ARG A 95 -3.44 -19.09 -9.08
CA ARG A 95 -2.52 -17.99 -9.35
C ARG A 95 -3.11 -16.66 -8.94
N LEU A 96 -2.36 -15.88 -8.16
CA LEU A 96 -2.78 -14.53 -7.79
C LEU A 96 -2.51 -13.57 -8.96
N LEU A 97 -3.56 -12.92 -9.47
CA LEU A 97 -3.48 -11.97 -10.57
C LEU A 97 -4.10 -10.63 -10.17
N CYS A 98 -3.45 -9.52 -10.55
CA CYS A 98 -4.02 -8.18 -10.40
C CYS A 98 -5.15 -7.92 -11.41
N ASP A 99 -5.94 -6.89 -11.17
CA ASP A 99 -7.06 -6.44 -12.00
C ASP A 99 -6.72 -6.33 -13.49
N ASP A 100 -5.58 -5.72 -13.84
CA ASP A 100 -5.11 -5.62 -15.24
C ASP A 100 -4.79 -6.98 -15.89
N CYS A 101 -4.43 -8.00 -15.09
CA CYS A 101 -3.95 -9.31 -15.56
C CYS A 101 -5.01 -10.41 -15.45
N LEU A 102 -6.16 -10.12 -14.85
CA LEU A 102 -7.27 -11.06 -14.74
C LEU A 102 -7.91 -11.33 -16.11
N PRO A 103 -8.59 -12.49 -16.28
CA PRO A 103 -9.44 -12.72 -17.44
C PRO A 103 -10.46 -11.60 -17.61
N LYS A 104 -10.70 -11.16 -18.85
CA LYS A 104 -11.55 -9.99 -19.14
C LYS A 104 -13.01 -10.13 -18.68
N ASP A 105 -13.47 -11.36 -18.49
CA ASP A 105 -14.80 -11.71 -17.99
C ASP A 105 -14.86 -11.84 -16.46
N HIS A 106 -13.72 -11.70 -15.77
CA HIS A 106 -13.64 -11.72 -14.32
C HIS A 106 -14.22 -10.43 -13.73
N ARG A 107 -15.03 -10.54 -12.67
CA ARG A 107 -15.73 -9.40 -12.03
C ARG A 107 -14.81 -8.29 -11.49
N TRP A 108 -13.53 -8.60 -11.31
CA TRP A 108 -12.50 -7.71 -10.77
C TRP A 108 -11.44 -7.33 -11.80
N ALA A 109 -11.63 -7.65 -13.09
CA ALA A 109 -10.73 -7.19 -14.14
C ALA A 109 -11.08 -5.74 -14.53
N PHE A 110 -10.08 -4.86 -14.59
CA PHE A 110 -10.23 -3.44 -14.95
C PHE A 110 -9.18 -2.98 -15.96
#